data_AF-A0AAD3NLE4-F1
#
_entry.id   AF-A0AAD3NLE4-F1
#
_cell.length_a   1.000
_cell.length_b   1.000
_cell.length_c   1.000
_cell.angle_alpha   90.00
_cell.angle_beta   90.00
_cell.angle_gamma   90.00
#
_symmetry.space_group_name_H-M   'P 1'
#
loop_
_entity.id
_entity.type
_entity.pdbx_description
1 polymer ?
#
loop_
_entity_poly.entity_id
_entity_poly.type
_entity_poly.pdbx_seq_one_letter_code
_entity_poly.pdbx_strand_id
1 'polypeptide(L)'
;MEGSASVRKALSGTLVPSAVTTVALRQQPEEKETGKLKRKVLDEEEYIESIEKIIQRDFFPDVTKLQAQKDYLEAEENGDLERMREISIRYGSSLTKSTPRSSAPCVSESPLMTWGEPREHRRLTPWMDQTPQGEESRPII
;
A
#
# COMPACT_ATOMS: atom_id res chain seq x y z
N MET A 1 -7.47 -66.54 -32.52
CA MET A 1 -7.45 -65.17 -32.01
C MET A 1 -7.89 -65.20 -30.55
N GLU A 2 -7.03 -64.59 -29.76
CA GLU A 2 -6.81 -64.64 -28.33
C GLU A 2 -8.00 -64.26 -27.44
N GLY A 3 -7.99 -64.83 -26.23
CA GLY A 3 -9.04 -64.70 -25.22
C GLY A 3 -8.91 -63.49 -24.30
N SER A 4 -10.00 -63.32 -23.55
CA SER A 4 -10.34 -62.37 -22.49
C SER A 4 -9.26 -62.09 -21.43
N ALA A 5 -9.24 -60.85 -20.91
CA ALA A 5 -9.27 -60.58 -19.45
C ALA A 5 -9.35 -59.07 -19.15
N SER A 6 -10.44 -58.67 -18.50
CA SER A 6 -10.60 -57.38 -17.81
C SER A 6 -9.89 -57.42 -16.46
N VAL A 7 -8.92 -56.52 -16.23
CA VAL A 7 -8.27 -56.37 -14.92
C VAL A 7 -8.77 -55.10 -14.26
N ARG A 8 -9.67 -55.26 -13.28
CA ARG A 8 -10.01 -54.23 -12.30
C ARG A 8 -9.04 -54.39 -11.13
N LYS A 9 -8.08 -53.48 -10.98
CA LYS A 9 -7.23 -53.41 -9.78
C LYS A 9 -7.89 -52.48 -8.77
N ALA A 10 -8.57 -53.06 -7.78
CA ALA A 10 -8.92 -52.39 -6.55
C ALA A 10 -7.76 -52.56 -5.56
N LEU A 11 -7.27 -51.45 -5.00
CA LEU A 11 -6.32 -51.47 -3.89
C LEU A 11 -7.03 -50.87 -2.68
N SER A 12 -7.46 -51.75 -1.78
CA SER A 12 -7.76 -51.41 -0.38
C SER A 12 -6.46 -51.03 0.32
N GLY A 13 -6.49 -49.94 1.09
CA GLY A 13 -5.38 -49.48 1.90
C GLY A 13 -5.85 -48.69 3.12
N THR A 14 -5.90 -49.41 4.24
CA THR A 14 -6.11 -49.07 5.66
C THR A 14 -5.91 -47.62 6.11
N LEU A 15 -6.95 -47.09 6.76
CA LEU A 15 -6.94 -45.93 7.66
C LEU A 15 -6.20 -46.28 8.96
N VAL A 16 -5.17 -45.52 9.33
CA VAL A 16 -4.55 -45.54 10.67
C VAL A 16 -4.60 -44.12 11.24
N PRO A 17 -5.16 -43.90 12.44
CA PRO A 17 -4.99 -42.66 13.17
C PRO A 17 -3.77 -42.78 14.09
N SER A 18 -2.86 -41.81 14.06
CA SER A 18 -2.03 -41.53 15.23
C SER A 18 -1.59 -40.09 15.20
N ALA A 19 -2.25 -39.30 16.06
CA ALA A 19 -1.85 -37.97 16.42
C ALA A 19 -0.47 -38.03 17.11
N VAL A 20 0.59 -37.79 16.34
CA VAL A 20 1.81 -37.20 16.89
C VAL A 20 1.64 -35.69 16.77
N THR A 21 1.09 -35.11 17.83
CA THR A 21 1.32 -33.71 18.16
C THR A 21 2.81 -33.60 18.50
N THR A 22 3.63 -33.41 17.46
CA THR A 22 4.90 -32.73 17.67
C THR A 22 4.53 -31.33 18.11
N VAL A 23 4.73 -31.04 19.39
CA VAL A 23 4.82 -29.67 19.86
C VAL A 23 5.99 -29.09 19.08
N ALA A 24 5.70 -28.44 17.96
CA ALA A 24 6.61 -27.52 17.35
C ALA A 24 6.94 -26.52 18.45
N LEU A 25 8.10 -26.72 19.07
CA LEU A 25 8.76 -25.80 19.95
C LEU A 25 8.65 -24.46 19.23
N ARG A 26 7.77 -23.59 19.72
CA ARG A 26 7.74 -22.19 19.37
C ARG A 26 9.16 -21.73 19.64
N GLN A 27 9.97 -21.66 18.59
CA GLN A 27 11.20 -20.90 18.63
C GLN A 27 10.73 -19.50 18.98
N GLN A 28 11.00 -19.14 20.23
CA GLN A 28 10.88 -17.79 20.74
C GLN A 28 11.45 -16.87 19.67
N PRO A 29 10.77 -15.76 19.35
CA PRO A 29 11.34 -14.76 18.48
C PRO A 29 12.67 -14.36 19.11
N GLU A 30 13.76 -14.61 18.40
CA GLU A 30 15.04 -13.97 18.68
C GLU A 30 14.75 -12.47 18.70
N GLU A 31 14.63 -11.91 19.90
CA GLU A 31 14.69 -10.48 20.17
C GLU A 31 16.08 -10.01 19.74
N LYS A 32 16.26 -9.84 18.42
CA LYS A 32 17.36 -9.08 17.89
C LYS A 32 17.06 -7.63 18.20
N GLU A 33 17.59 -7.25 19.34
CA GLU A 33 18.13 -5.96 19.74
C GLU A 33 17.58 -4.76 18.98
N THR A 34 17.11 -3.77 19.75
CA THR A 34 16.74 -2.43 19.29
C THR A 34 17.93 -1.74 18.60
N GLY A 35 18.22 -2.19 17.39
CA GLY A 35 19.24 -1.66 16.51
C GLY A 35 18.70 -0.37 15.96
N LYS A 36 19.27 0.74 16.42
CA LYS A 36 19.01 2.09 15.91
C LYS A 36 18.95 1.99 14.38
N LEU A 37 17.78 2.24 13.80
CA LEU A 37 17.61 2.22 12.35
C LEU A 37 18.67 3.15 11.76
N LYS A 38 19.63 2.58 11.03
CA LYS A 38 20.67 3.37 10.38
C LYS A 38 19.96 4.25 9.36
N ARG A 39 19.97 5.57 9.60
CA ARG A 39 19.46 6.55 8.65
C ARG A 39 20.32 6.47 7.40
N LYS A 40 19.75 5.95 6.32
CA LYS A 40 20.34 6.00 4.98
C LYS A 40 19.86 7.32 4.35
N VAL A 41 20.80 8.17 3.95
CA VAL A 41 20.50 9.30 3.06
C VAL A 41 20.37 8.71 1.66
N LEU A 42 19.23 8.97 1.01
CA LEU A 42 18.95 8.52 -0.35
C LEU A 42 19.34 9.62 -1.34
N ASP A 43 19.62 9.21 -2.56
CA ASP A 43 19.75 10.12 -3.70
C ASP A 43 18.38 10.74 -4.03
N GLU A 44 18.37 11.89 -4.71
CA GLU A 44 17.13 12.64 -4.98
C GLU A 44 16.15 11.81 -5.83
N GLU A 45 16.65 11.13 -6.85
CA GLU A 45 15.89 10.26 -7.74
C GLU A 45 15.33 9.04 -6.97
N GLU A 46 16.15 8.37 -6.14
CA GLU A 46 15.70 7.23 -5.32
C GLU A 46 14.63 7.68 -4.31
N TYR A 47 14.79 8.86 -3.72
CA TYR A 47 13.83 9.44 -2.80
C TYR A 47 12.48 9.70 -3.50
N ILE A 48 12.49 10.38 -4.64
CA ILE A 48 11.26 10.71 -5.41
C ILE A 48 10.53 9.43 -5.80
N GLU A 49 11.21 8.46 -6.41
CA GLU A 49 10.59 7.18 -6.81
C GLU A 49 9.96 6.44 -5.62
N SER A 50 10.64 6.46 -4.46
CA SER A 50 10.15 5.79 -3.26
C SER A 50 8.91 6.49 -2.69
N ILE A 51 8.89 7.82 -2.70
CA ILE A 51 7.77 8.63 -2.22
C ILE A 51 6.58 8.52 -3.17
N GLU A 52 6.80 8.55 -4.49
CA GLU A 52 5.73 8.36 -5.48
C GLU A 52 5.02 7.03 -5.27
N LYS A 53 5.78 5.94 -5.03
CA LYS A 53 5.21 4.62 -4.71
C LYS A 53 4.37 4.64 -3.43
N ILE A 54 4.82 5.34 -2.39
CA ILE A 54 4.07 5.48 -1.13
C ILE A 54 2.79 6.27 -1.35
N ILE A 55 2.88 7.41 -2.05
CA ILE A 55 1.74 8.27 -2.34
C ILE A 55 0.71 7.51 -3.17
N GLN A 56 1.12 6.82 -4.23
CA GLN A 56 0.21 6.02 -5.05
C GLN A 56 -0.46 4.92 -4.23
N ARG A 57 0.29 4.21 -3.37
CA ARG A 57 -0.27 3.16 -2.52
C ARG A 57 -1.34 3.69 -1.56
N ASP A 58 -1.07 4.83 -0.92
CA ASP A 58 -1.89 5.32 0.19
C ASP A 58 -3.04 6.23 -0.29
N PHE A 59 -2.82 7.01 -1.35
CA PHE A 59 -3.81 7.97 -1.86
C PHE A 59 -4.47 7.52 -3.15
N PHE A 60 -3.81 6.68 -3.95
CA PHE A 60 -4.29 6.29 -5.28
C PHE A 60 -4.20 4.78 -5.55
N PRO A 61 -4.73 3.92 -4.66
CA PRO A 61 -4.57 2.46 -4.76
C PRO A 61 -5.14 1.89 -6.07
N ASP A 62 -6.15 2.55 -6.65
CA ASP A 62 -6.84 2.10 -7.86
C ASP A 62 -6.36 2.79 -9.15
N VAL A 63 -5.36 3.67 -9.10
CA VAL A 63 -4.92 4.45 -10.29
C VAL A 63 -4.56 3.55 -11.47
N THR A 64 -3.88 2.44 -11.20
CA THR A 64 -3.48 1.47 -12.21
C THR A 64 -4.68 0.77 -12.85
N LYS A 65 -5.71 0.47 -12.06
CA LYS A 65 -6.95 -0.16 -12.56
C LYS A 65 -7.72 0.81 -13.45
N LEU A 66 -7.86 2.06 -13.01
CA LEU A 66 -8.56 3.10 -13.77
C LEU A 66 -7.86 3.40 -15.09
N GLN A 67 -6.52 3.46 -15.09
CA GLN A 67 -5.74 3.63 -16.31
C GLN A 67 -5.97 2.47 -17.28
N ALA A 68 -5.91 1.23 -16.80
CA ALA A 68 -6.17 0.05 -17.63
C ALA A 68 -7.57 0.06 -18.25
N GLN A 69 -8.58 0.50 -17.48
CA GLN A 69 -9.95 0.64 -17.99
C GLN A 69 -10.03 1.72 -19.08
N LYS A 70 -9.41 2.88 -18.85
CA LYS A 70 -9.33 3.96 -19.85
C LYS A 70 -8.66 3.47 -21.14
N ASP A 71 -7.52 2.81 -21.02
CA ASP A 71 -6.75 2.35 -22.17
C ASP A 71 -7.50 1.26 -22.95
N TYR A 72 -8.28 0.41 -22.28
CA TYR A 72 -9.12 -0.59 -22.93
C TYR A 72 -10.21 0.06 -23.78
N LEU A 73 -10.90 1.07 -23.25
CA LEU A 73 -11.95 1.80 -23.97
C LEU A 73 -11.39 2.57 -25.16
N GLU A 74 -10.23 3.20 -25.01
CA GLU A 74 -9.54 3.87 -26.12
C GLU A 74 -9.14 2.87 -27.22
N ALA A 75 -8.68 1.67 -26.85
CA ALA A 75 -8.38 0.61 -27.82
C ALA A 75 -9.65 0.08 -28.52
N GLU A 76 -10.78 0.00 -27.81
CA GLU A 76 -12.08 -0.38 -28.39
C GLU A 76 -12.57 0.65 -29.40
N GLU A 77 -12.47 1.95 -29.09
CA GLU A 77 -12.82 3.05 -30.00
C GLU A 77 -11.96 3.05 -31.26
N ASN A 78 -10.67 2.73 -31.13
CA ASN A 78 -9.74 2.62 -32.25
C ASN A 78 -9.88 1.29 -33.02
N GLY A 79 -10.57 0.28 -32.46
CA GLY A 79 -10.67 -1.06 -33.04
C GLY A 79 -9.41 -1.93 -32.89
N ASP A 80 -8.50 -1.57 -31.98
CA ASP A 80 -7.21 -2.24 -31.76
C ASP A 80 -7.35 -3.48 -30.86
N LEU A 81 -7.79 -4.60 -31.44
CA LEU A 81 -8.03 -5.85 -30.70
C LEU A 81 -6.77 -6.40 -29.99
N GLU A 82 -5.59 -6.18 -30.56
CA GLU A 82 -4.32 -6.61 -29.95
C GLU A 82 -4.05 -5.87 -28.64
N ARG A 83 -4.27 -4.55 -28.62
CA ARG A 83 -4.15 -3.71 -27.43
C ARG A 83 -5.18 -4.09 -26.38
N MET A 84 -6.44 -4.29 -26.77
CA MET A 84 -7.49 -4.76 -25.86
C MET A 84 -7.10 -6.07 -25.16
N ARG A 85 -6.52 -7.02 -25.93
CA ARG A 85 -6.06 -8.31 -25.40
C ARG A 85 -4.88 -8.14 -24.44
N GLU A 86 -3.89 -7.32 -24.79
CA GLU A 86 -2.72 -7.06 -23.94
C GLU A 86 -3.13 -6.46 -22.58
N ILE A 87 -4.01 -5.47 -22.60
CA ILE A 87 -4.54 -4.80 -21.39
C ILE A 87 -5.31 -5.82 -20.54
N SER A 88 -6.14 -6.65 -21.16
CA SER A 88 -6.91 -7.69 -20.48
C SER A 88 -6.01 -8.72 -19.79
N ILE A 89 -4.89 -9.11 -20.41
CA ILE A 89 -3.93 -10.04 -19.80
C ILE A 89 -3.19 -9.37 -18.64
N ARG A 90 -2.75 -8.12 -18.82
CA ARG A 90 -1.98 -7.39 -17.81
C ARG A 90 -2.79 -7.08 -16.56
N TYR A 91 -4.08 -6.76 -16.71
CA TYR A 91 -4.92 -6.24 -15.62
C TYR A 91 -6.19 -7.07 -15.32
N GLY A 92 -6.47 -8.15 -16.06
CA GLY A 92 -7.70 -8.96 -15.89
C GLY A 92 -7.86 -9.59 -14.51
N SER A 93 -6.76 -9.88 -13.81
CA SER A 93 -6.78 -10.37 -12.42
C SER A 93 -7.15 -9.27 -11.41
N SER A 94 -6.77 -8.02 -11.68
CA SER A 94 -7.03 -6.87 -10.81
C SER A 94 -8.42 -6.30 -11.02
N LEU A 95 -9.02 -6.47 -12.21
CA LEU A 95 -10.38 -6.04 -12.49
C LEU A 95 -11.43 -6.83 -11.69
N THR A 96 -11.16 -8.11 -11.42
CA THR A 96 -12.09 -9.04 -10.76
C THR A 96 -11.92 -9.11 -9.23
N LYS A 97 -10.79 -8.64 -8.70
CA LYS A 97 -10.57 -8.55 -7.25
C LYS A 97 -11.19 -7.27 -6.72
N SER A 98 -12.46 -7.38 -6.34
CA SER A 98 -13.14 -6.39 -5.53
C SER A 98 -12.41 -6.26 -4.18
N THR A 99 -12.18 -5.01 -3.78
CA THR A 99 -11.66 -4.58 -2.48
C THR A 99 -12.18 -5.52 -1.37
N PRO A 100 -11.31 -6.20 -0.59
CA PRO A 100 -11.78 -6.82 0.63
C PRO A 100 -12.35 -5.68 1.46
N ARG A 101 -13.69 -5.65 1.58
CA ARG A 101 -14.43 -4.72 2.42
C ARG A 101 -13.83 -4.90 3.81
N SER A 102 -12.91 -4.02 4.17
CA SER A 102 -12.31 -3.99 5.48
C SER A 102 -13.47 -4.01 6.46
N SER A 103 -13.61 -5.11 7.20
CA SER A 103 -14.57 -5.23 8.27
C SER A 103 -14.08 -4.36 9.43
N ALA A 104 -14.02 -3.05 9.21
CA ALA A 104 -13.84 -2.10 10.27
C ALA A 104 -15.20 -2.01 10.98
N PRO A 105 -15.31 -2.39 12.27
CA PRO A 105 -16.51 -2.12 13.02
C PRO A 105 -16.69 -0.60 13.11
N CYS A 106 -17.68 -0.09 12.38
CA CYS A 106 -18.16 1.27 12.51
C CYS A 106 -18.88 1.39 13.86
N VAL A 107 -18.19 1.75 14.94
CA VAL A 107 -18.81 2.41 16.10
C VAL A 107 -17.76 3.22 16.85
N SER A 108 -17.75 4.53 16.64
CA SER A 108 -17.57 5.49 17.73
C SER A 108 -18.16 6.79 17.23
N GLU A 109 -19.34 7.13 17.75
CA GLU A 109 -20.03 8.38 17.45
C GLU A 109 -19.15 9.54 17.92
N SER A 110 -18.43 10.15 16.97
CA SER A 110 -17.67 11.36 17.24
C SER A 110 -18.55 12.55 16.86
N PRO A 111 -18.77 13.52 17.77
CA PRO A 111 -19.74 14.57 17.57
C PRO A 111 -19.29 15.43 16.39
N LEU A 112 -20.21 15.58 15.43
CA LEU A 112 -20.20 16.51 14.32
C LEU A 112 -19.49 17.82 14.70
N MET A 113 -18.21 17.96 14.34
CA MET A 113 -17.57 19.28 14.31
C MET A 113 -18.10 20.00 13.08
N THR A 114 -19.13 20.80 13.33
CA THR A 114 -19.58 21.86 12.44
C THR A 114 -18.38 22.78 12.17
N TRP A 115 -17.82 22.66 10.97
CA TRP A 115 -16.86 23.62 10.45
C TRP A 115 -17.62 24.91 10.15
N GLY A 116 -17.66 25.84 11.09
CA GLY A 116 -18.31 27.12 10.84
C GLY A 116 -18.69 27.92 12.07
N GLU A 117 -17.70 28.40 12.83
CA GLU A 117 -17.88 29.66 13.56
C GLU A 117 -16.56 30.44 13.59
N PRO A 118 -16.45 31.59 12.89
CA PRO A 118 -15.29 32.46 13.00
C PRO A 118 -15.40 33.23 14.31
N ARG A 119 -14.63 32.79 15.32
CA ARG A 119 -14.43 33.55 16.56
C ARG A 119 -13.52 34.75 16.25
N GLU A 120 -14.14 35.80 15.71
CA GLU A 120 -13.59 37.15 15.70
C GLU A 120 -13.36 37.64 17.14
N HIS A 121 -12.66 38.76 17.29
CA HIS A 121 -12.34 39.46 18.55
C HIS A 121 -11.40 38.76 19.54
N ARG A 122 -10.09 38.86 19.23
CA ARG A 122 -9.24 39.72 20.07
C ARG A 122 -8.09 40.34 19.26
N ARG A 123 -8.29 41.59 18.83
CA ARG A 123 -7.19 42.46 18.40
C ARG A 123 -6.20 42.62 19.55
N LEU A 124 -4.91 42.42 19.28
CA LEU A 124 -3.82 43.18 19.89
C LEU A 124 -2.81 43.52 18.78
N THR A 125 -2.38 44.76 18.78
CA THR A 125 -1.63 45.48 17.74
C THR A 125 -0.10 45.24 17.88
N PRO A 126 0.80 45.93 17.15
CA PRO A 126 1.67 45.32 16.14
C PRO A 126 3.14 45.23 16.61
N TRP A 127 3.87 44.17 16.23
CA TRP A 127 5.30 44.08 16.50
C TRP A 127 6.07 45.07 15.61
N MET A 128 6.63 46.09 16.24
CA MET A 128 7.43 47.16 15.63
C MET A 128 8.74 46.61 15.06
N ASP A 129 9.09 47.19 13.91
CA ASP A 129 10.28 47.00 13.08
C ASP A 129 11.59 47.21 13.87
N GLN A 130 12.52 46.26 13.82
CA GLN A 130 13.90 46.44 14.27
C GLN A 130 14.85 45.76 13.30
N THR A 131 15.28 46.54 12.30
CA THR A 131 16.46 46.29 11.47
C THR A 131 17.70 46.63 12.29
N PRO A 132 18.62 45.69 12.62
CA PRO A 132 19.94 46.09 13.05
C PRO A 132 20.79 46.42 11.82
N GLN A 133 21.09 47.71 11.72
CA GLN A 133 22.00 48.33 10.76
C GLN A 133 23.45 47.82 10.93
N GLY A 134 24.11 47.66 9.78
CA GLY A 134 25.50 48.01 9.47
C GLY A 134 26.57 47.99 10.57
N GLU A 135 27.56 47.11 10.34
CA GLU A 135 28.99 47.44 10.24
C GLU A 135 29.45 48.84 10.70
N GLU A 136 30.36 48.89 11.69
CA GLU A 136 31.60 49.71 11.70
C GLU A 136 32.33 49.42 13.05
N SER A 137 33.25 48.46 13.17
CA SER A 137 34.68 48.60 12.88
C SER A 137 35.31 49.92 13.38
N ARG A 138 35.96 49.92 14.55
CA ARG A 138 37.38 50.30 14.76
C ARG A 138 37.79 50.54 16.24
N PRO A 139 39.10 50.54 16.55
CA PRO A 139 39.63 49.96 17.78
C PRO A 139 40.43 50.93 18.68
N ILE A 140 40.89 50.39 19.83
CA ILE A 140 42.10 50.71 20.64
C ILE A 140 42.24 52.16 21.16
N ILE A 141 42.38 52.31 22.48
CA ILE A 141 43.61 52.70 23.24
C ILE A 141 43.52 52.02 24.61
#